data_AF-A0A2W6E017-F1
#
_entry.id   AF-A0A2W6E017-F1
#
_cell.length_a   1.000
_cell.length_b   1.000
_cell.length_c   1.000
_cell.angle_alpha   90.00
_cell.angle_beta   90.00
_cell.angle_gamma   90.00
#
_symmetry.space_group_name_H-M   'P 1'
#
loop_
_entity.id
_entity.type
_entity.pdbx_description
1 polymer ?
#
loop_
_entity_poly.entity_id
_entity_poly.type
_entity_poly.pdbx_seq_one_letter_code
_entity_poly.pdbx_strand_id
1 'polypeptide(L)'
;HLIPPMARADTYGDLARLEQLLDEYATMAALDPDKLPTLRGQIWTLIQSAQLHHDLGADAPPGDDDFDDFVLHLDGYLCEIKDVQIRDGLHVLGRAPEGDELINDVLAVLRARQVFGSGQPLPGLRAAIGACIGLDDEQGSLADVDRLEGLARRLVQGTLAADWDPAKAPAVVAEVLGEPDAGVVSVLRFACTELVPRLAGTPAEISNVLRALDGRFIEPGPSGSPTRGLVSVLPTGRNFYSVDPKSIPTRNAFDVGTALADSLLARHRADTGAWPASVGLTVWGTSAMRTQGDDIAEVLALLGVRPTWDDASRRVTGLEVVGLDELGRPRIDVVLRISGFFRDAFPHVVALLDDAIGTVARLDEPAERNFVAAHYRADLATHGDDRRARTRIFGSKPGAYGAGLLPLIDSREWRTDADLAEVYATWGGYAYGRGLDGTAARGDMEHAFRRITVAAKNVDTREHDIADSDDYFQYHGGMVAMVRSLTGSNPAAYVGDSAIPHAVKTRTLAEETRRVFRSRVVNPRWIAAMQRHGYKGAFELAATVDYLFGFDATAGVVEDWMYHQLAESYIFDSGVQQFLRKSNPWALRGMTERLLEAADRGLWAQPDPADLDALRAVYLDLEGDLEGP
;
A
#
# COMPACT_ATOMS: atom_id res chain seq x y z
N HIS A 1 11.44 -6.75 -15.86
CA HIS A 1 10.39 -6.75 -16.90
C HIS A 1 9.36 -5.67 -16.55
N LEU A 2 8.34 -5.46 -17.37
CA LEU A 2 7.26 -4.52 -17.13
C LEU A 2 6.40 -4.98 -15.95
N ILE A 3 5.74 -4.02 -15.32
CA ILE A 3 4.69 -4.26 -14.33
C ILE A 3 3.49 -4.95 -15.00
N PRO A 4 2.58 -5.59 -14.24
CA PRO A 4 1.31 -6.05 -14.78
C PRO A 4 0.50 -4.90 -15.38
N PRO A 5 -0.39 -5.17 -16.36
CA PRO A 5 -1.30 -4.14 -16.85
C PRO A 5 -2.14 -3.61 -15.70
N MET A 6 -2.30 -2.30 -15.63
CA MET A 6 -3.04 -1.60 -14.58
C MET A 6 -4.40 -1.15 -15.12
N ALA A 7 -5.40 -1.05 -14.24
CA ALA A 7 -6.67 -0.40 -14.55
C ALA A 7 -7.28 0.23 -13.30
N ARG A 8 -8.23 1.13 -13.50
CA ARG A 8 -9.11 1.62 -12.44
C ARG A 8 -9.98 0.46 -11.91
N ALA A 9 -10.19 0.42 -10.60
CA ALA A 9 -11.00 -0.61 -9.94
C ALA A 9 -12.47 -0.58 -10.36
N ASP A 10 -13.03 0.61 -10.60
CA ASP A 10 -14.44 0.86 -10.88
C ASP A 10 -15.39 0.38 -9.74
N THR A 11 -16.67 0.72 -9.86
CA THR A 11 -17.73 0.22 -8.97
C THR A 11 -18.42 -1.00 -9.58
N TYR A 12 -18.95 -1.88 -8.73
CA TYR A 12 -19.68 -3.08 -9.12
C TYR A 12 -20.73 -3.42 -8.07
N GLY A 13 -21.71 -4.27 -8.43
CA GLY A 13 -22.73 -4.76 -7.50
C GLY A 13 -23.38 -3.63 -6.71
N ASP A 14 -23.33 -3.75 -5.40
CA ASP A 14 -23.97 -2.82 -4.46
C ASP A 14 -23.31 -1.45 -4.44
N LEU A 15 -22.01 -1.39 -4.68
CA LEU A 15 -21.27 -0.12 -4.77
C LEU A 15 -21.78 0.74 -5.93
N ALA A 16 -22.04 0.11 -7.09
CA ALA A 16 -22.59 0.82 -8.25
C ALA A 16 -24.07 1.22 -8.04
N ARG A 17 -24.84 0.39 -7.32
CA ARG A 17 -26.21 0.75 -6.92
C ARG A 17 -26.23 1.93 -5.94
N LEU A 18 -25.26 1.97 -5.03
CA LEU A 18 -25.15 3.03 -4.04
C LEU A 18 -24.75 4.35 -4.69
N GLU A 19 -23.81 4.33 -5.63
CA GLU A 19 -23.46 5.49 -6.47
C GLU A 19 -24.71 6.10 -7.15
N GLN A 20 -25.57 5.27 -7.76
CA GLN A 20 -26.83 5.74 -8.36
C GLN A 20 -27.77 6.39 -7.36
N LEU A 21 -27.85 5.85 -6.14
CA LEU A 21 -28.67 6.42 -5.08
C LEU A 21 -28.11 7.74 -4.56
N LEU A 22 -26.79 7.94 -4.55
CA LEU A 22 -26.17 9.21 -4.19
C LEU A 22 -26.46 10.30 -5.23
N ASP A 23 -26.40 9.97 -6.52
CA ASP A 23 -26.79 10.89 -7.59
C ASP A 23 -28.27 11.30 -7.47
N GLU A 24 -29.15 10.34 -7.18
CA GLU A 24 -30.57 10.60 -6.93
C GLU A 24 -30.78 11.46 -5.68
N TYR A 25 -30.02 11.20 -4.61
CA TYR A 25 -30.04 11.99 -3.38
C TYR A 25 -29.66 13.45 -3.64
N ALA A 26 -28.54 13.69 -4.33
CA ALA A 26 -28.10 15.04 -4.68
C ALA A 26 -29.13 15.77 -5.56
N THR A 27 -29.75 15.06 -6.51
CA THR A 27 -30.77 15.61 -7.40
C THR A 27 -32.05 15.97 -6.64
N MET A 28 -32.54 15.08 -5.76
CA MET A 28 -33.76 15.32 -4.98
C MET A 28 -33.53 16.37 -3.89
N ALA A 29 -32.34 16.49 -3.32
CA ALA A 29 -32.01 17.56 -2.38
C ALA A 29 -32.20 18.96 -3.01
N ALA A 30 -31.92 19.10 -4.31
CA ALA A 30 -32.12 20.35 -5.04
C ALA A 30 -33.56 20.55 -5.56
N LEU A 31 -34.27 19.48 -5.92
CA LEU A 31 -35.54 19.57 -6.66
C LEU A 31 -36.79 19.23 -5.83
N ASP A 32 -36.72 18.29 -4.90
CA ASP A 32 -37.86 17.76 -4.15
C ASP A 32 -37.42 17.20 -2.77
N PRO A 33 -37.11 18.07 -1.79
CA PRO A 33 -36.59 17.66 -0.48
C PRO A 33 -37.52 16.75 0.32
N ASP A 34 -38.84 16.77 0.04
CA ASP A 34 -39.83 15.93 0.72
C ASP A 34 -39.58 14.42 0.50
N LYS A 35 -38.79 14.06 -0.53
CA LYS A 35 -38.41 12.67 -0.81
C LYS A 35 -37.15 12.20 -0.09
N LEU A 36 -36.35 13.10 0.48
CA LEU A 36 -35.08 12.74 1.13
C LEU A 36 -35.23 11.65 2.19
N PRO A 37 -36.23 11.66 3.10
CA PRO A 37 -36.37 10.61 4.10
C PRO A 37 -36.48 9.20 3.51
N THR A 38 -37.11 9.07 2.33
CA THR A 38 -37.23 7.77 1.64
C THR A 38 -35.87 7.33 1.09
N LEU A 39 -35.14 8.24 0.44
CA LEU A 39 -33.81 7.95 -0.10
C LEU A 39 -32.79 7.63 1.00
N ARG A 40 -32.85 8.33 2.14
CA ARG A 40 -32.01 8.03 3.32
C ARG A 40 -32.21 6.59 3.77
N GLY A 41 -33.47 6.15 3.88
CA GLY A 41 -33.80 4.77 4.24
C GLY A 41 -33.29 3.74 3.23
N GLN A 42 -33.38 4.03 1.93
CA GLN A 42 -32.87 3.16 0.87
C GLN A 42 -31.34 3.06 0.88
N ILE A 43 -30.64 4.20 0.98
CA ILE A 43 -29.19 4.30 1.10
C ILE A 43 -28.72 3.48 2.30
N TRP A 44 -29.33 3.70 3.48
CA TRP A 44 -28.95 2.96 4.69
C TRP A 44 -29.19 1.45 4.59
N THR A 45 -30.34 1.04 4.03
CA THR A 45 -30.65 -0.38 3.81
C THR A 45 -29.58 -1.04 2.92
N LEU A 46 -29.15 -0.33 1.86
CA LEU A 46 -28.11 -0.86 0.96
C LEU A 46 -26.76 -0.96 1.67
N ILE A 47 -26.36 0.08 2.43
CA ILE A 47 -25.14 0.10 3.24
C ILE A 47 -25.10 -1.07 4.22
N GLN A 48 -26.22 -1.38 4.89
CA GLN A 48 -26.30 -2.53 5.79
C GLN A 48 -26.18 -3.85 5.03
N SER A 49 -26.91 -4.02 3.93
CA SER A 49 -26.87 -5.25 3.15
C SER A 49 -25.49 -5.54 2.54
N ALA A 50 -24.77 -4.51 2.13
CA ALA A 50 -23.43 -4.61 1.53
C ALA A 50 -22.30 -4.63 2.59
N GLN A 51 -22.66 -4.63 3.87
CA GLN A 51 -21.73 -4.56 5.01
C GLN A 51 -20.86 -3.28 5.02
N LEU A 52 -21.25 -2.23 4.30
CA LEU A 52 -20.48 -0.97 4.20
C LEU A 52 -20.48 -0.14 5.48
N HIS A 53 -21.42 -0.41 6.38
CA HIS A 53 -21.47 0.21 7.69
C HIS A 53 -20.21 -0.09 8.53
N HIS A 54 -19.58 -1.25 8.32
CA HIS A 54 -18.27 -1.58 8.88
C HIS A 54 -17.19 -0.63 8.38
N ASP A 55 -17.13 -0.42 7.06
CA ASP A 55 -16.16 0.45 6.39
C ASP A 55 -16.27 1.91 6.84
N LEU A 56 -17.50 2.41 6.97
CA LEU A 56 -17.81 3.78 7.34
C LEU A 56 -17.80 4.01 8.86
N GLY A 57 -17.63 2.96 9.67
CA GLY A 57 -17.65 3.04 11.13
C GLY A 57 -18.98 3.52 11.71
N ALA A 58 -20.10 3.11 11.10
CA ALA A 58 -21.44 3.58 11.47
C ALA A 58 -22.34 2.41 11.91
N ASP A 59 -22.60 2.24 13.21
CA ASP A 59 -23.44 1.13 13.70
C ASP A 59 -24.96 1.37 13.53
N ALA A 60 -25.36 2.62 13.34
CA ALA A 60 -26.74 3.05 13.25
C ALA A 60 -26.89 4.15 12.19
N PRO A 61 -28.09 4.33 11.60
CA PRO A 61 -28.31 5.40 10.64
C PRO A 61 -28.07 6.76 11.33
N PRO A 62 -27.39 7.70 10.67
CA PRO A 62 -27.25 9.07 11.16
C PRO A 62 -28.60 9.73 11.37
N GLY A 63 -28.64 10.76 12.22
CA GLY A 63 -29.80 11.64 12.33
C GLY A 63 -30.05 12.39 11.02
N ASP A 64 -31.29 12.86 10.84
CA ASP A 64 -31.69 13.56 9.61
C ASP A 64 -30.84 14.81 9.31
N ASP A 65 -30.37 15.50 10.35
CA ASP A 65 -29.54 16.71 10.25
C ASP A 65 -28.07 16.39 9.92
N ASP A 66 -27.60 15.17 10.22
CA ASP A 66 -26.21 14.72 10.02
C ASP A 66 -26.05 13.85 8.76
N PHE A 67 -27.16 13.51 8.09
CA PHE A 67 -27.14 12.56 6.96
C PHE A 67 -26.41 13.13 5.73
N ASP A 68 -26.48 14.45 5.51
CA ASP A 68 -25.78 15.08 4.39
C ASP A 68 -24.25 14.97 4.56
N ASP A 69 -23.74 15.18 5.77
CA ASP A 69 -22.31 14.99 6.09
C ASP A 69 -21.90 13.51 5.96
N PHE A 70 -22.78 12.59 6.35
CA PHE A 70 -22.56 11.15 6.13
C PHE A 70 -22.52 10.79 4.64
N VAL A 71 -23.37 11.39 3.82
CA VAL A 71 -23.34 11.22 2.35
C VAL A 71 -22.02 11.74 1.77
N LEU A 72 -21.49 12.87 2.25
CA LEU A 72 -20.17 13.37 1.84
C LEU A 72 -19.04 12.39 2.21
N HIS A 73 -19.09 11.81 3.41
CA HIS A 73 -18.12 10.79 3.82
C HIS A 73 -18.21 9.53 2.93
N LEU A 74 -19.43 9.08 2.65
CA LEU A 74 -19.67 7.93 1.77
C LEU A 74 -19.24 8.20 0.32
N ASP A 75 -19.51 9.39 -0.23
CA ASP A 75 -19.07 9.81 -1.57
C ASP A 75 -17.55 9.73 -1.69
N GLY A 76 -16.83 10.28 -0.70
CA GLY A 76 -15.38 10.18 -0.62
C GLY A 76 -14.89 8.73 -0.55
N TYR A 77 -15.54 7.88 0.25
CA TYR A 77 -15.19 6.46 0.36
C TYR A 77 -15.37 5.70 -0.97
N LEU A 78 -16.51 5.88 -1.62
CA LEU A 78 -16.78 5.27 -2.93
C LEU A 78 -15.80 5.77 -3.99
N CYS A 79 -15.46 7.06 -3.97
CA CYS A 79 -14.44 7.63 -4.85
C CYS A 79 -13.09 6.96 -4.66
N GLU A 80 -12.64 6.74 -3.42
CA GLU A 80 -11.36 6.08 -3.14
C GLU A 80 -11.32 4.61 -3.60
N ILE A 81 -12.40 3.85 -3.43
CA ILE A 81 -12.49 2.47 -3.91
C ILE A 81 -12.55 2.43 -5.43
N LYS A 82 -13.41 3.26 -6.04
CA LYS A 82 -13.63 3.27 -7.48
C LYS A 82 -12.37 3.70 -8.21
N ASP A 83 -11.67 4.71 -7.70
CA ASP A 83 -10.55 5.34 -8.38
C ASP A 83 -9.21 4.64 -8.22
N VAL A 84 -9.04 3.75 -7.24
CA VAL A 84 -7.72 3.09 -7.06
C VAL A 84 -7.31 2.28 -8.28
N GLN A 85 -6.01 2.34 -8.60
CA GLN A 85 -5.40 1.50 -9.62
C GLN A 85 -5.15 0.10 -9.06
N ILE A 86 -5.64 -0.90 -9.76
CA ILE A 86 -5.44 -2.32 -9.47
C ILE A 86 -4.82 -3.00 -10.70
N ARG A 87 -4.29 -4.21 -10.52
CA ARG A 87 -3.82 -5.01 -11.65
C ARG A 87 -5.00 -5.56 -12.45
N ASP A 88 -4.99 -5.39 -13.76
CA ASP A 88 -5.94 -5.96 -14.72
C ASP A 88 -5.30 -7.13 -15.51
N GLY A 89 -4.56 -7.98 -14.80
CA GLY A 89 -3.94 -9.17 -15.37
C GLY A 89 -2.52 -9.38 -14.85
N LEU A 90 -1.76 -10.20 -15.56
CA LEU A 90 -0.36 -10.50 -15.27
C LEU A 90 0.51 -10.18 -16.48
N HIS A 91 1.73 -9.71 -16.23
CA HIS A 91 2.70 -9.47 -17.30
C HIS A 91 3.11 -10.78 -17.98
N VAL A 92 3.26 -10.75 -19.31
CA VAL A 92 3.85 -11.82 -20.10
C VAL A 92 5.15 -11.31 -20.69
N LEU A 93 6.27 -11.96 -20.37
CA LEU A 93 7.61 -11.50 -20.75
C LEU A 93 7.70 -11.21 -22.25
N GLY A 94 8.17 -10.01 -22.61
CA GLY A 94 8.31 -9.56 -23.99
C GLY A 94 7.02 -9.13 -24.69
N ARG A 95 5.86 -9.16 -24.03
CA ARG A 95 4.60 -8.64 -24.57
C ARG A 95 4.43 -7.19 -24.13
N ALA A 96 4.41 -6.26 -25.08
CA ALA A 96 4.01 -4.88 -24.79
C ALA A 96 2.49 -4.81 -24.56
N PRO A 97 2.00 -3.86 -23.75
CA PRO A 97 0.58 -3.59 -23.65
C PRO A 97 0.06 -3.02 -24.99
N GLU A 98 -1.13 -3.46 -25.40
CA GLU A 98 -1.79 -3.05 -26.65
C GLU A 98 -3.27 -2.71 -26.38
N GLY A 99 -3.91 -1.96 -27.29
CA GLY A 99 -5.34 -1.63 -27.19
C GLY A 99 -5.71 -0.99 -25.84
N ASP A 100 -6.70 -1.56 -25.15
CA ASP A 100 -7.16 -1.07 -23.85
C ASP A 100 -6.10 -1.24 -22.73
N GLU A 101 -5.24 -2.28 -22.77
CA GLU A 101 -4.15 -2.42 -21.80
C GLU A 101 -3.20 -1.22 -21.89
N LEU A 102 -2.84 -0.79 -23.11
CA LEU A 102 -2.00 0.38 -23.33
C LEU A 102 -2.67 1.68 -22.86
N ILE A 103 -3.96 1.85 -23.15
CA ILE A 103 -4.71 3.03 -22.71
C ILE A 103 -4.70 3.12 -21.19
N ASN A 104 -5.01 2.02 -20.49
CA ASN A 104 -5.09 2.01 -19.04
C ASN A 104 -3.71 2.21 -18.40
N ASP A 105 -2.65 1.58 -18.93
CA ASP A 105 -1.28 1.80 -18.44
C ASP A 105 -0.82 3.25 -18.61
N VAL A 106 -1.14 3.87 -19.76
CA VAL A 106 -0.84 5.29 -19.99
C VAL A 106 -1.60 6.18 -19.00
N LEU A 107 -2.89 5.91 -18.76
CA LEU A 107 -3.68 6.65 -17.77
C LEU A 107 -3.11 6.49 -16.35
N ALA A 108 -2.78 5.25 -15.95
CA ALA A 108 -2.21 4.95 -14.64
C ALA A 108 -0.89 5.69 -14.39
N VAL A 109 0.00 5.71 -15.39
CA VAL A 109 1.29 6.41 -15.28
C VAL A 109 1.13 7.93 -15.30
N LEU A 110 0.27 8.46 -16.18
CA LEU A 110 0.06 9.91 -16.32
C LEU A 110 -0.78 10.51 -15.19
N ARG A 111 -1.37 9.71 -14.30
CA ARG A 111 -2.05 10.21 -13.11
C ARG A 111 -1.08 10.90 -12.15
N ALA A 112 0.14 10.38 -12.01
CA ALA A 112 1.16 10.99 -11.17
C ALA A 112 1.80 12.22 -11.82
N ARG A 113 2.32 13.12 -10.98
CA ARG A 113 3.23 14.20 -11.41
C ARG A 113 4.51 13.58 -11.98
N GLN A 114 4.94 14.04 -13.16
CA GLN A 114 6.11 13.50 -13.85
C GLN A 114 7.36 14.31 -13.55
N VAL A 115 8.41 13.63 -13.08
CA VAL A 115 9.76 14.20 -12.93
C VAL A 115 10.68 13.48 -13.89
N PHE A 116 11.03 14.15 -14.99
CA PHE A 116 11.78 13.53 -16.09
C PHE A 116 12.92 14.42 -16.60
N GLY A 117 14.14 13.87 -16.62
CA GLY A 117 15.35 14.57 -17.04
C GLY A 117 15.62 15.84 -16.23
N SER A 118 16.14 16.87 -16.89
CA SER A 118 16.35 18.21 -16.31
C SER A 118 15.22 19.20 -16.67
N GLY A 119 14.10 18.69 -17.19
CA GLY A 119 12.95 19.51 -17.58
C GLY A 119 12.16 20.03 -16.38
N GLN A 120 11.21 20.94 -16.64
CA GLN A 120 10.22 21.32 -15.65
C GLN A 120 9.31 20.13 -15.34
N PRO A 121 8.97 19.87 -14.06
CA PRO A 121 8.03 18.80 -13.72
C PRO A 121 6.68 19.03 -14.40
N LEU A 122 6.10 17.98 -14.97
CA LEU A 122 4.75 18.04 -15.54
C LEU A 122 3.73 17.62 -14.49
N PRO A 123 2.55 18.27 -14.42
CA PRO A 123 1.46 17.79 -13.58
C PRO A 123 0.95 16.42 -14.06
N GLY A 124 0.16 15.75 -13.23
CA GLY A 124 -0.66 14.63 -13.68
C GLY A 124 -1.70 15.08 -14.71
N LEU A 125 -2.14 14.16 -15.58
CA LEU A 125 -3.10 14.46 -16.65
C LEU A 125 -4.43 14.99 -16.09
N ARG A 126 -4.97 14.36 -15.04
CA ARG A 126 -6.23 14.82 -14.42
C ARG A 126 -6.07 16.18 -13.74
N ALA A 127 -4.97 16.41 -13.02
CA ALA A 127 -4.66 17.71 -12.46
C ALA A 127 -4.54 18.82 -13.54
N ALA A 128 -3.96 18.51 -14.71
CA ALA A 128 -3.89 19.44 -15.83
C ALA A 128 -5.28 19.75 -16.42
N ILE A 129 -6.13 18.73 -16.58
CA ILE A 129 -7.52 18.90 -17.04
C ILE A 129 -8.31 19.71 -16.03
N GLY A 130 -8.21 19.37 -14.74
CA GLY A 130 -8.88 20.05 -13.63
C GLY A 130 -8.54 21.54 -13.59
N ALA A 131 -7.26 21.89 -13.72
CA ALA A 131 -6.82 23.28 -13.83
C ALA A 131 -7.42 24.01 -15.05
N CYS A 132 -7.66 23.31 -16.17
CA CYS A 132 -8.27 23.88 -17.37
C CYS A 132 -9.78 24.11 -17.21
N ILE A 133 -10.51 23.18 -16.57
CA ILE A 133 -11.98 23.24 -16.47
C ILE A 133 -12.53 23.68 -15.11
N GLY A 134 -11.65 24.02 -14.17
CA GLY A 134 -12.01 24.50 -12.83
C GLY A 134 -12.49 23.41 -11.87
N LEU A 135 -11.95 22.18 -11.98
CA LEU A 135 -12.21 21.07 -11.06
C LEU A 135 -10.94 20.63 -10.33
N ASP A 136 -11.09 20.08 -9.13
CA ASP A 136 -9.99 19.57 -8.31
C ASP A 136 -9.97 18.02 -8.36
N ASP A 137 -8.80 17.42 -8.61
CA ASP A 137 -8.64 15.96 -8.70
C ASP A 137 -8.54 15.29 -7.33
N GLU A 138 -8.13 16.03 -6.29
CA GLU A 138 -7.86 15.49 -4.96
C GLU A 138 -9.00 15.76 -3.98
N GLN A 139 -9.66 16.91 -4.13
CA GLN A 139 -10.76 17.38 -3.27
C GLN A 139 -12.11 17.39 -4.00
N GLY A 140 -12.16 16.94 -5.25
CA GLY A 140 -13.40 16.83 -6.03
C GLY A 140 -14.34 15.75 -5.50
N SER A 141 -15.64 15.92 -5.79
CA SER A 141 -16.64 14.87 -5.56
C SER A 141 -16.36 13.64 -6.45
N LEU A 142 -17.00 12.50 -6.13
CA LEU A 142 -16.98 11.31 -6.99
C LEU A 142 -17.30 11.66 -8.46
N ALA A 143 -18.34 12.47 -8.67
CA ALA A 143 -18.77 12.90 -9.99
C ALA A 143 -17.72 13.76 -10.72
N ASP A 144 -17.00 14.63 -9.99
CA ASP A 144 -15.92 15.45 -10.57
C ASP A 144 -14.73 14.58 -10.99
N VAL A 145 -14.32 13.64 -10.13
CA VAL A 145 -13.23 12.70 -10.41
C VAL A 145 -13.57 11.82 -11.61
N ASP A 146 -14.81 11.32 -11.70
CA ASP A 146 -15.28 10.56 -12.86
C ASP A 146 -15.28 11.36 -14.15
N ARG A 147 -15.67 12.63 -14.07
CA ARG A 147 -15.62 13.54 -15.21
C ARG A 147 -14.19 13.75 -15.67
N LEU A 148 -13.25 13.98 -14.75
CA LEU A 148 -11.83 14.14 -15.05
C LEU A 148 -11.23 12.87 -15.66
N GLU A 149 -11.52 11.69 -15.10
CA GLU A 149 -11.07 10.41 -15.63
C GLU A 149 -11.65 10.14 -17.03
N GLY A 150 -12.94 10.42 -17.24
CA GLY A 150 -13.59 10.28 -18.54
C GLY A 150 -13.00 11.20 -19.61
N LEU A 151 -12.63 12.42 -19.25
CA LEU A 151 -11.92 13.35 -20.13
C LEU A 151 -10.50 12.86 -20.43
N ALA A 152 -9.76 12.43 -19.40
CA ALA A 152 -8.42 11.87 -19.55
C ALA A 152 -8.41 10.67 -20.49
N ARG A 153 -9.35 9.73 -20.32
CA ARG A 153 -9.50 8.56 -21.20
C ARG A 153 -9.78 8.97 -22.64
N ARG A 154 -10.68 9.92 -22.89
CA ARG A 154 -10.95 10.42 -24.26
C ARG A 154 -9.72 11.07 -24.90
N LEU A 155 -8.94 11.83 -24.14
CA LEU A 155 -7.69 12.42 -24.62
C LEU A 155 -6.68 11.34 -25.01
N VAL A 156 -6.47 10.32 -24.16
CA VAL A 156 -5.55 9.21 -24.43
C VAL A 156 -6.01 8.38 -25.64
N GLN A 157 -7.31 8.09 -25.75
CA GLN A 157 -7.89 7.42 -26.92
C GLN A 157 -7.74 8.24 -28.20
N GLY A 158 -7.96 9.55 -28.13
CA GLY A 158 -7.74 10.47 -29.24
C GLY A 158 -6.28 10.49 -29.69
N THR A 159 -5.33 10.48 -28.75
CA THR A 159 -3.90 10.37 -29.09
C THR A 159 -3.54 9.01 -29.70
N LEU A 160 -4.14 7.92 -29.23
CA LEU A 160 -3.97 6.59 -29.84
C LEU A 160 -4.51 6.57 -31.27
N ALA A 161 -5.72 7.09 -31.51
CA ALA A 161 -6.31 7.19 -32.86
C ALA A 161 -5.51 8.12 -33.79
N ALA A 162 -4.73 9.03 -33.22
CA ALA A 162 -3.79 9.90 -33.90
C ALA A 162 -2.40 9.26 -34.12
N ASP A 163 -2.25 7.96 -33.84
CA ASP A 163 -1.01 7.16 -33.90
C ASP A 163 0.11 7.70 -32.97
N TRP A 164 -0.28 8.26 -31.82
CA TRP A 164 0.62 8.89 -30.87
C TRP A 164 1.52 9.98 -31.50
N ASP A 165 1.01 10.68 -32.53
CA ASP A 165 1.74 11.80 -33.14
C ASP A 165 1.71 13.04 -32.22
N PRO A 166 2.86 13.48 -31.66
CA PRO A 166 2.91 14.63 -30.76
C PRO A 166 2.50 15.96 -31.42
N ALA A 167 2.54 16.05 -32.75
CA ALA A 167 2.08 17.24 -33.48
C ALA A 167 0.55 17.35 -33.48
N LYS A 168 -0.18 16.24 -33.32
CA LYS A 168 -1.65 16.20 -33.26
C LYS A 168 -2.22 16.42 -31.86
N ALA A 169 -1.40 16.40 -30.81
CA ALA A 169 -1.85 16.62 -29.43
C ALA A 169 -2.72 17.89 -29.25
N PRO A 170 -2.38 19.08 -29.81
CA PRO A 170 -3.25 20.25 -29.72
C PRO A 170 -4.64 20.06 -30.34
N ALA A 171 -4.73 19.33 -31.44
CA ALA A 171 -6.00 19.05 -32.10
C ALA A 171 -6.86 18.10 -31.26
N VAL A 172 -6.26 17.05 -30.68
CA VAL A 172 -6.94 16.12 -29.76
C VAL A 172 -7.47 16.86 -28.53
N VAL A 173 -6.66 17.74 -27.93
CA VAL A 173 -7.10 18.53 -26.77
C VAL A 173 -8.27 19.44 -27.15
N ALA A 174 -8.19 20.15 -28.28
CA ALA A 174 -9.28 21.00 -28.75
C ALA A 174 -10.57 20.23 -29.04
N GLU A 175 -10.47 18.99 -29.55
CA GLU A 175 -11.63 18.14 -29.80
C GLU A 175 -12.34 17.72 -28.50
N VAL A 176 -11.58 17.42 -27.45
CA VAL A 176 -12.15 16.90 -26.18
C VAL A 176 -12.53 18.01 -25.20
N LEU A 177 -11.75 19.10 -25.12
CA LEU A 177 -11.95 20.21 -24.18
C LEU A 177 -12.58 21.45 -24.82
N GLY A 178 -12.73 21.49 -26.14
CA GLY A 178 -13.28 22.62 -26.90
C GLY A 178 -12.21 23.62 -27.39
N GLU A 179 -11.07 23.71 -26.73
CA GLU A 179 -9.93 24.54 -27.13
C GLU A 179 -8.59 23.90 -26.68
N PRO A 180 -7.46 24.23 -27.32
CA PRO A 180 -6.17 23.70 -26.90
C PRO A 180 -5.71 24.33 -25.57
N ASP A 181 -5.49 23.50 -24.55
CA ASP A 181 -4.83 23.91 -23.30
C ASP A 181 -3.34 23.54 -23.29
N ALA A 182 -2.47 24.49 -22.95
CA ALA A 182 -1.02 24.30 -23.01
C ALA A 182 -0.50 23.25 -22.01
N GLY A 183 -1.12 23.15 -20.83
CA GLY A 183 -0.76 22.17 -19.80
C GLY A 183 -1.10 20.75 -20.25
N VAL A 184 -2.35 20.53 -20.66
CA VAL A 184 -2.83 19.24 -21.16
C VAL A 184 -2.06 18.81 -22.42
N VAL A 185 -1.83 19.73 -23.36
CA VAL A 185 -1.03 19.46 -24.57
C VAL A 185 0.39 19.01 -24.20
N SER A 186 1.00 19.61 -23.19
CA SER A 186 2.35 19.24 -22.75
C SER A 186 2.40 17.81 -22.17
N VAL A 187 1.39 17.42 -21.39
CA VAL A 187 1.28 16.05 -20.85
C VAL A 187 1.06 15.02 -21.96
N LEU A 188 0.17 15.30 -22.92
CA LEU A 188 -0.06 14.38 -24.04
C LEU A 188 1.15 14.26 -24.97
N ARG A 189 1.86 15.37 -25.24
CA ARG A 189 3.13 15.31 -25.97
C ARG A 189 4.15 14.44 -25.26
N PHE A 190 4.29 14.58 -23.94
CA PHE A 190 5.16 13.73 -23.14
C PHE A 190 4.77 12.25 -23.25
N ALA A 191 3.47 11.94 -23.24
CA ALA A 191 2.98 10.59 -23.45
C ALA A 191 3.44 10.01 -24.81
N CYS A 192 3.26 10.80 -25.87
CA CYS A 192 3.66 10.45 -27.24
C CYS A 192 5.17 10.29 -27.42
N THR A 193 5.99 11.16 -26.81
CA THR A 193 7.44 11.21 -27.08
C THR A 193 8.26 10.35 -26.12
N GLU A 194 7.81 10.14 -24.89
CA GLU A 194 8.57 9.43 -23.86
C GLU A 194 7.87 8.16 -23.42
N LEU A 195 6.64 8.25 -22.90
CA LEU A 195 6.01 7.10 -22.24
C LEU A 195 5.71 5.95 -23.21
N VAL A 196 4.93 6.21 -24.26
CA VAL A 196 4.47 5.17 -25.18
C VAL A 196 5.62 4.50 -25.94
N PRO A 197 6.62 5.24 -26.49
CA PRO A 197 7.79 4.61 -27.11
C PRO A 197 8.57 3.71 -26.13
N ARG A 198 8.64 4.08 -24.85
CA ARG A 198 9.33 3.26 -23.83
C ARG A 198 8.51 2.01 -23.46
N LEU A 199 7.18 2.10 -23.38
CA LEU A 199 6.31 0.93 -23.21
C LEU A 199 6.40 -0.02 -24.41
N ALA A 200 6.45 0.53 -25.64
CA ALA A 200 6.65 -0.25 -26.87
C ALA A 200 8.02 -0.95 -26.92
N GLY A 201 8.99 -0.53 -26.08
CA GLY A 201 10.29 -1.19 -25.92
C GLY A 201 10.26 -2.51 -25.13
N THR A 202 9.13 -2.88 -24.52
CA THR A 202 8.96 -4.10 -23.71
C THR A 202 9.39 -5.42 -24.39
N PRO A 203 9.22 -5.62 -25.72
CA PRO A 203 9.72 -6.82 -26.41
C PRO A 203 11.24 -7.01 -26.31
N ALA A 204 12.00 -5.97 -25.94
CA ALA A 204 13.42 -6.08 -25.63
C ALA A 204 13.70 -7.01 -24.44
N GLU A 205 12.72 -7.34 -23.60
CA GLU A 205 12.88 -8.27 -22.48
C GLU A 205 13.41 -9.65 -22.90
N ILE A 206 12.71 -10.33 -23.81
CA ILE A 206 13.16 -11.64 -24.32
C ILE A 206 14.45 -11.46 -25.12
N SER A 207 14.52 -10.42 -25.94
CA SER A 207 15.71 -10.14 -26.76
C SER A 207 16.97 -9.99 -25.90
N ASN A 208 16.87 -9.31 -24.76
CA ASN A 208 17.99 -9.08 -23.86
C ASN A 208 18.28 -10.31 -22.96
N VAL A 209 17.31 -11.17 -22.68
CA VAL A 209 17.58 -12.51 -22.12
C VAL A 209 18.46 -13.32 -23.08
N LEU A 210 18.13 -13.36 -24.37
CA LEU A 210 18.93 -14.06 -25.38
C LEU A 210 20.34 -13.48 -25.51
N ARG A 211 20.47 -12.16 -25.46
CA ARG A 211 21.80 -11.49 -25.46
C ARG A 211 22.61 -11.84 -24.22
N ALA A 212 21.99 -11.93 -23.05
CA ALA A 212 22.68 -12.29 -21.81
C ALA A 212 23.20 -13.73 -21.87
N LEU A 213 22.39 -14.66 -22.43
CA LEU A 213 22.79 -16.04 -22.68
C LEU A 213 23.94 -16.14 -23.70
N ASP A 214 24.02 -15.21 -24.66
CA ASP A 214 25.14 -15.06 -25.60
C ASP A 214 26.35 -14.31 -25.01
N GLY A 215 26.38 -14.10 -23.68
CA GLY A 215 27.49 -13.44 -22.97
C GLY A 215 27.67 -11.96 -23.33
N ARG A 216 26.65 -11.29 -23.86
CA ARG A 216 26.72 -9.87 -24.24
C ARG A 216 26.40 -8.95 -23.08
N PHE A 217 26.95 -7.74 -23.15
CA PHE A 217 26.58 -6.65 -22.27
C PHE A 217 25.09 -6.30 -22.41
N ILE A 218 24.42 -6.17 -21.26
CA ILE A 218 23.02 -5.73 -21.14
C ILE A 218 23.01 -4.32 -20.56
N GLU A 219 22.36 -3.40 -21.27
CA GLU A 219 22.31 -2.00 -20.90
C GLU A 219 21.71 -1.81 -19.50
N PRO A 220 22.37 -1.06 -18.59
CA PRO A 220 21.81 -0.76 -17.29
C PRO A 220 20.73 0.33 -17.36
N GLY A 221 19.89 0.41 -16.33
CA GLY A 221 18.83 1.43 -16.22
C GLY A 221 18.31 1.60 -14.81
N PRO A 222 17.65 2.70 -14.46
CA PRO A 222 17.09 2.87 -13.12
C PRO A 222 15.91 1.91 -12.88
N SER A 223 15.69 1.53 -11.62
CA SER A 223 14.51 0.80 -11.14
C SER A 223 13.54 1.71 -10.39
N GLY A 224 12.27 1.32 -10.32
CA GLY A 224 11.24 2.04 -9.55
C GLY A 224 9.84 1.69 -10.06
N SER A 225 8.85 2.43 -9.58
CA SER A 225 7.46 2.32 -10.04
C SER A 225 7.17 3.36 -11.12
N PRO A 226 6.76 2.97 -12.34
CA PRO A 226 6.34 3.92 -13.36
C PRO A 226 5.05 4.66 -12.96
N THR A 227 4.16 4.03 -12.18
CA THR A 227 2.92 4.68 -11.70
C THR A 227 3.18 5.77 -10.66
N ARG A 228 4.40 5.84 -10.12
CA ARG A 228 4.87 6.92 -9.22
C ARG A 228 5.55 8.08 -9.95
N GLY A 229 5.30 8.25 -11.25
CA GLY A 229 5.84 9.36 -12.05
C GLY A 229 7.31 9.21 -12.47
N LEU A 230 7.84 7.97 -12.43
CA LEU A 230 9.23 7.66 -12.78
C LEU A 230 9.34 6.98 -14.15
N VAL A 231 8.91 7.64 -15.22
CA VAL A 231 8.97 7.10 -16.60
C VAL A 231 10.38 6.70 -17.06
N SER A 232 11.43 7.23 -16.43
CA SER A 232 12.83 6.87 -16.70
C SER A 232 13.18 5.40 -16.42
N VAL A 233 12.37 4.70 -15.63
CA VAL A 233 12.51 3.24 -15.39
C VAL A 233 12.14 2.41 -16.63
N LEU A 234 11.45 3.00 -17.59
CA LEU A 234 11.15 2.41 -18.89
C LEU A 234 12.19 2.86 -19.96
N PRO A 235 12.48 2.08 -21.01
CA PRO A 235 11.91 0.76 -21.30
C PRO A 235 12.46 -0.33 -20.35
N THR A 236 11.79 -1.47 -20.33
CA THR A 236 12.20 -2.65 -19.57
C THR A 236 13.24 -3.47 -20.35
N GLY A 237 13.55 -4.69 -19.90
CA GLY A 237 14.59 -5.52 -20.51
C GLY A 237 16.02 -5.04 -20.22
N ARG A 238 16.21 -4.19 -19.21
CA ARG A 238 17.52 -3.64 -18.79
C ARG A 238 18.05 -4.33 -17.53
N ASN A 239 19.37 -4.29 -17.34
CA ASN A 239 20.00 -4.72 -16.09
C ASN A 239 19.91 -3.60 -15.05
N PHE A 240 18.80 -3.54 -14.32
CA PHE A 240 18.51 -2.36 -13.53
C PHE A 240 19.51 -2.13 -12.37
N TYR A 241 19.75 -0.86 -12.05
CA TYR A 241 20.40 -0.41 -10.82
C TYR A 241 19.39 0.34 -9.96
N SER A 242 19.71 0.49 -8.68
CA SER A 242 18.87 1.19 -7.71
C SER A 242 19.26 2.66 -7.56
N VAL A 243 19.90 3.03 -6.46
CA VAL A 243 20.22 4.42 -6.08
C VAL A 243 21.60 4.49 -5.41
N ASP A 244 22.22 5.67 -5.35
CA ASP A 244 23.38 5.88 -4.47
C ASP A 244 22.87 5.81 -3.01
N PRO A 245 23.28 4.83 -2.20
CA PRO A 245 22.79 4.70 -0.83
C PRO A 245 23.21 5.86 0.08
N LYS A 246 24.14 6.72 -0.35
CA LYS A 246 24.55 7.93 0.38
C LYS A 246 23.70 9.16 0.03
N SER A 247 22.84 9.09 -0.99
CA SER A 247 21.96 10.20 -1.39
C SER A 247 20.52 10.05 -0.89
N ILE A 248 20.26 9.12 0.05
CA ILE A 248 18.93 8.91 0.62
C ILE A 248 18.90 9.28 2.12
N PRO A 249 17.83 9.92 2.62
CA PRO A 249 16.67 10.39 1.85
C PRO A 249 17.03 11.58 0.96
N THR A 250 16.39 11.69 -0.21
CA THR A 250 16.49 12.92 -1.02
C THR A 250 15.65 14.04 -0.42
N ARG A 251 15.82 15.27 -0.90
CA ARG A 251 14.99 16.43 -0.46
C ARG A 251 13.50 16.18 -0.68
N ASN A 252 13.12 15.67 -1.86
CA ASN A 252 11.73 15.32 -2.15
C ASN A 252 11.21 14.18 -1.26
N ALA A 253 12.03 13.15 -1.02
CA ALA A 253 11.65 12.09 -0.09
C ALA A 253 11.50 12.62 1.36
N PHE A 254 12.27 13.65 1.73
CA PHE A 254 12.11 14.32 3.02
C PHE A 254 10.77 15.05 3.16
N ASP A 255 10.30 15.72 2.10
CA ASP A 255 8.99 16.35 2.09
C ASP A 255 7.86 15.29 2.23
N VAL A 256 7.95 14.19 1.47
CA VAL A 256 6.97 13.09 1.55
C VAL A 256 7.00 12.38 2.90
N GLY A 257 8.18 12.09 3.44
CA GLY A 257 8.33 11.49 4.76
C GLY A 257 7.83 12.39 5.89
N THR A 258 7.98 13.71 5.76
CA THR A 258 7.37 14.67 6.69
C THR A 258 5.85 14.62 6.61
N ALA A 259 5.28 14.59 5.40
CA ALA A 259 3.84 14.44 5.21
C ALA A 259 3.30 13.11 5.77
N LEU A 260 4.04 12.01 5.65
CA LEU A 260 3.71 10.72 6.27
C LEU A 260 3.68 10.82 7.80
N ALA A 261 4.72 11.40 8.40
CA ALA A 261 4.79 11.59 9.85
C ALA A 261 3.64 12.48 10.36
N ASP A 262 3.37 13.59 9.69
CA ASP A 262 2.30 14.52 10.09
C ASP A 262 0.92 13.88 9.92
N SER A 263 0.69 13.14 8.82
CA SER A 263 -0.54 12.40 8.58
C SER A 263 -0.79 11.33 9.65
N LEU A 264 0.25 10.56 10.01
CA LEU A 264 0.18 9.54 11.06
C LEU A 264 -0.16 10.14 12.42
N LEU A 265 0.53 11.22 12.78
CA LEU A 265 0.33 11.88 14.08
C LEU A 265 -1.02 12.58 14.16
N ALA A 266 -1.48 13.21 13.08
CA ALA A 266 -2.80 13.80 12.98
C ALA A 266 -3.88 12.73 13.15
N ARG A 267 -3.74 11.59 12.45
CA ARG A 267 -4.66 10.46 12.58
C ARG A 267 -4.70 9.94 14.01
N HIS A 268 -3.54 9.66 14.61
CA HIS A 268 -3.48 9.16 15.99
C HIS A 268 -4.12 10.10 17.00
N ARG A 269 -3.92 11.41 16.82
CA ARG A 269 -4.48 12.42 17.71
C ARG A 269 -5.98 12.57 17.54
N ALA A 270 -6.51 12.39 16.33
CA ALA A 270 -7.94 12.33 16.08
C ALA A 270 -8.57 11.11 16.78
N ASP A 271 -7.93 9.94 16.67
CA ASP A 271 -8.44 8.68 17.25
C ASP A 271 -8.36 8.65 18.79
N THR A 272 -7.32 9.26 19.39
CA THR A 272 -6.99 9.05 20.82
C THR A 272 -6.93 10.32 21.66
N GLY A 273 -6.87 11.50 21.04
CA GLY A 273 -6.66 12.78 21.73
C GLY A 273 -5.22 13.05 22.19
N ALA A 274 -4.29 12.11 22.01
CA ALA A 274 -2.90 12.21 22.47
C ALA A 274 -1.88 12.01 21.35
N TRP A 275 -0.61 12.35 21.62
CA TRP A 275 0.51 11.96 20.76
C TRP A 275 0.96 10.53 21.08
N PRO A 276 1.37 9.73 20.09
CA PRO A 276 1.90 8.41 20.35
C PRO A 276 3.24 8.52 21.08
N ALA A 277 3.42 7.79 22.18
CA ALA A 277 4.69 7.79 22.91
C ALA A 277 5.80 7.09 22.11
N SER A 278 5.45 6.05 21.35
CA SER A 278 6.36 5.39 20.42
C SER A 278 5.66 4.81 19.18
N VAL A 279 6.30 4.99 18.03
CA VAL A 279 5.89 4.40 16.74
C VAL A 279 6.86 3.27 16.39
N GLY A 280 6.32 2.08 16.15
CA GLY A 280 7.03 0.97 15.52
C GLY A 280 6.89 1.08 14.01
N LEU A 281 7.99 1.20 13.27
CA LEU A 281 7.97 1.32 11.81
C LEU A 281 8.74 0.17 11.16
N THR A 282 8.09 -0.49 10.20
CA THR A 282 8.75 -1.47 9.33
C THR A 282 9.38 -0.77 8.13
N VAL A 283 10.68 -1.00 7.91
CA VAL A 283 11.45 -0.35 6.83
C VAL A 283 12.07 -1.38 5.88
N TRP A 284 11.77 -1.26 4.59
CA TRP A 284 12.23 -2.17 3.55
C TRP A 284 13.22 -1.53 2.58
N GLY A 285 14.17 -2.32 2.10
CA GLY A 285 15.14 -1.84 1.11
C GLY A 285 14.49 -1.53 -0.23
N THR A 286 13.49 -2.32 -0.65
CA THR A 286 12.77 -2.06 -1.90
C THR A 286 12.01 -0.73 -1.86
N SER A 287 11.39 -0.40 -0.71
CA SER A 287 10.71 0.88 -0.49
C SER A 287 11.68 2.05 -0.60
N ALA A 288 12.82 2.00 0.10
CA ALA A 288 13.85 3.02 0.01
C ALA A 288 14.39 3.22 -1.43
N MET A 289 14.46 2.16 -2.24
CA MET A 289 14.86 2.25 -3.65
C MET A 289 13.78 2.90 -4.54
N ARG A 290 12.49 2.58 -4.33
CA ARG A 290 11.38 3.15 -5.10
C ARG A 290 11.16 4.63 -4.80
N THR A 291 11.25 4.99 -3.53
CA THR A 291 10.88 6.33 -3.05
C THR A 291 12.08 7.27 -2.88
N GLN A 292 13.29 6.71 -2.89
CA GLN A 292 14.53 7.42 -2.54
C GLN A 292 14.55 7.84 -1.06
N GLY A 293 13.78 7.17 -0.20
CA GLY A 293 13.93 7.21 1.25
C GLY A 293 12.77 7.79 2.06
N ASP A 294 11.52 7.67 1.62
CA ASP A 294 10.35 8.21 2.35
C ASP A 294 10.26 7.65 3.78
N ASP A 295 10.38 6.33 3.98
CA ASP A 295 10.37 5.71 5.31
C ASP A 295 11.50 6.26 6.21
N ILE A 296 12.69 6.54 5.63
CA ILE A 296 13.84 7.07 6.37
C ILE A 296 13.54 8.51 6.81
N ALA A 297 12.96 9.29 5.91
CA ALA A 297 12.54 10.66 6.19
C ALA A 297 11.43 10.74 7.22
N GLU A 298 10.45 9.83 7.20
CA GLU A 298 9.39 9.73 8.20
C GLU A 298 9.97 9.53 9.60
N VAL A 299 10.94 8.62 9.76
CA VAL A 299 11.64 8.41 11.03
C VAL A 299 12.33 9.70 11.50
N LEU A 300 13.07 10.37 10.62
CA LEU A 300 13.75 11.62 10.95
C LEU A 300 12.75 12.72 11.35
N ALA A 301 11.63 12.84 10.63
CA ALA A 301 10.56 13.79 10.94
C ALA A 301 9.91 13.50 12.30
N LEU A 302 9.59 12.24 12.62
CA LEU A 302 9.04 11.84 13.92
C LEU A 302 9.97 12.22 15.09
N LEU A 303 11.28 12.01 14.91
CA LEU A 303 12.33 12.39 15.87
C LEU A 303 12.56 13.92 15.97
N GLY A 304 12.09 14.69 14.98
CA GLY A 304 12.36 16.12 14.86
C GLY A 304 13.79 16.41 14.43
N VAL A 305 14.28 15.67 13.44
CA VAL A 305 15.63 15.79 12.87
C VAL A 305 15.52 16.02 11.38
N ARG A 306 16.32 16.95 10.84
CA ARG A 306 16.42 17.25 9.41
C ARG A 306 17.78 16.76 8.88
N PRO A 307 17.82 15.98 7.78
CA PRO A 307 19.09 15.66 7.13
C PRO A 307 19.68 16.89 6.46
N THR A 308 21.01 16.95 6.38
CA THR A 308 21.72 17.96 5.59
C THR A 308 22.34 17.31 4.36
N TRP A 309 22.38 18.06 3.25
CA TRP A 309 22.87 17.57 1.97
C TRP A 309 24.03 18.42 1.47
N ASP A 310 24.98 17.78 0.80
CA ASP A 310 25.90 18.47 -0.10
C ASP A 310 25.19 18.78 -1.43
N ASP A 311 25.14 20.05 -1.82
CA ASP A 311 24.35 20.48 -2.98
C ASP A 311 24.88 19.93 -4.31
N ALA A 312 26.19 19.67 -4.41
CA ALA A 312 26.81 19.17 -5.64
C ALA A 312 26.55 17.67 -5.85
N SER A 313 26.87 16.86 -4.83
CA SER A 313 26.73 15.40 -4.88
C SER A 313 25.34 14.89 -4.50
N ARG A 314 24.50 15.74 -3.90
CA ARG A 314 23.20 15.41 -3.28
C ARG A 314 23.29 14.37 -2.17
N ARG A 315 24.51 14.06 -1.68
CA ARG A 315 24.69 13.11 -0.60
C ARG A 315 24.27 13.72 0.73
N VAL A 316 23.70 12.89 1.58
CA VAL A 316 23.44 13.25 2.97
C VAL A 316 24.78 13.35 3.69
N THR A 317 25.06 14.51 4.26
CA THR A 317 26.34 14.84 4.92
C THR A 317 26.23 14.95 6.43
N GLY A 318 25.02 15.07 6.97
CA GLY A 318 24.80 15.19 8.40
C GLY A 318 23.32 15.27 8.78
N LEU A 319 23.11 15.64 10.04
CA LEU A 319 21.80 15.78 10.68
C LEU A 319 21.78 17.08 11.48
N GLU A 320 20.63 17.75 11.44
CA GLU A 320 20.32 18.94 12.22
C GLU A 320 19.10 18.63 13.10
N VAL A 321 19.22 18.87 14.41
CA VAL A 321 18.09 18.74 15.34
C VAL A 321 17.20 19.97 15.21
N VAL A 322 15.94 19.76 14.84
CA VAL A 322 14.93 20.84 14.79
C VAL A 322 14.57 21.24 16.22
N GLY A 323 14.56 22.53 16.53
CA GLY A 323 14.20 23.03 17.86
C GLY A 323 12.74 22.74 18.22
N LEU A 324 12.42 22.51 19.50
CA LEU A 324 11.06 22.13 19.95
C LEU A 324 9.98 23.16 19.60
N ASP A 325 10.34 24.46 19.53
CA ASP A 325 9.42 25.53 19.15
C ASP A 325 9.10 25.49 17.64
N GLU A 326 10.09 25.21 16.80
CA GLU A 326 9.89 24.98 15.35
C GLU A 326 9.12 23.67 15.11
N LEU A 327 9.44 22.62 15.87
CA LEU A 327 8.78 21.32 15.74
C LEU A 327 7.29 21.36 16.13
N GLY A 328 6.90 22.22 17.07
CA GLY A 328 5.49 22.43 17.48
C GLY A 328 4.81 21.26 18.20
N ARG A 329 5.52 20.14 18.44
CA ARG A 329 5.04 18.92 19.09
C ARG A 329 6.18 18.21 19.85
N PRO A 330 5.89 17.16 20.64
CA PRO A 330 6.93 16.31 21.20
C PRO A 330 7.71 15.55 20.12
N ARG A 331 8.95 15.20 20.45
CA ARG A 331 9.72 14.19 19.68
C ARG A 331 9.19 12.81 20.01
N ILE A 332 8.86 12.05 18.98
CA ILE A 332 8.23 10.73 19.09
C ILE A 332 9.31 9.66 19.09
N ASP A 333 9.26 8.69 20.02
CA ASP A 333 10.23 7.58 20.01
C ASP A 333 9.91 6.62 18.87
N VAL A 334 10.93 6.14 18.16
CA VAL A 334 10.74 5.30 16.98
C VAL A 334 11.52 4.01 17.13
N VAL A 335 10.83 2.87 17.02
CA VAL A 335 11.42 1.53 17.00
C VAL A 335 11.34 0.99 15.58
N LEU A 336 12.48 0.64 14.99
CA LEU A 336 12.55 0.18 13.61
C LEU A 336 12.67 -1.33 13.53
N ARG A 337 11.85 -1.93 12.67
CA ARG A 337 12.08 -3.27 12.13
C ARG A 337 12.59 -3.14 10.70
N ILE A 338 13.90 -3.30 10.51
CA ILE A 338 14.52 -3.32 9.17
C ILE A 338 14.53 -4.73 8.58
N SER A 339 14.24 -4.85 7.28
CA SER A 339 14.47 -6.10 6.53
C SER A 339 15.97 -6.43 6.41
N GLY A 340 16.30 -7.71 6.25
CA GLY A 340 17.69 -8.12 5.98
C GLY A 340 18.29 -7.46 4.73
N PHE A 341 17.48 -7.22 3.68
CA PHE A 341 17.94 -6.51 2.48
C PHE A 341 18.22 -5.02 2.75
N PHE A 342 17.42 -4.37 3.61
CA PHE A 342 17.70 -2.97 4.00
C PHE A 342 19.04 -2.85 4.73
N ARG A 343 19.34 -3.78 5.65
CA ARG A 343 20.66 -3.87 6.31
C ARG A 343 21.80 -3.96 5.29
N ASP A 344 21.67 -4.83 4.30
CA ASP A 344 22.73 -5.10 3.34
C ASP A 344 22.95 -3.94 2.36
N ALA A 345 21.86 -3.36 1.84
CA ALA A 345 21.91 -2.30 0.83
C ALA A 345 22.16 -0.90 1.42
N PHE A 346 21.73 -0.64 2.66
CA PHE A 346 21.72 0.69 3.27
C PHE A 346 22.40 0.78 4.66
N PRO A 347 23.61 0.22 4.86
CA PRO A 347 24.29 0.27 6.16
C PRO A 347 24.61 1.72 6.61
N HIS A 348 24.85 2.63 5.67
CA HIS A 348 25.05 4.05 5.95
C HIS A 348 23.79 4.69 6.57
N VAL A 349 22.61 4.31 6.10
CA VAL A 349 21.34 4.80 6.61
C VAL A 349 21.04 4.22 8.00
N VAL A 350 21.34 2.94 8.22
CA VAL A 350 21.24 2.34 9.55
C VAL A 350 22.09 3.11 10.57
N ALA A 351 23.33 3.48 10.19
CA ALA A 351 24.18 4.31 11.03
C ALA A 351 23.63 5.74 11.23
N LEU A 352 23.10 6.35 10.16
CA LEU A 352 22.49 7.69 10.20
C LEU A 352 21.29 7.73 11.17
N LEU A 353 20.39 6.75 11.10
CA LEU A 353 19.22 6.66 11.96
C LEU A 353 19.62 6.40 13.42
N ASP A 354 20.62 5.55 13.67
CA ASP A 354 21.16 5.34 15.01
C ASP A 354 21.81 6.61 15.59
N ASP A 355 22.48 7.40 14.75
CA ASP A 355 23.04 8.70 15.14
C ASP A 355 21.95 9.72 15.49
N ALA A 356 20.87 9.78 14.69
CA ALA A 356 19.72 10.64 14.96
C ALA A 356 19.08 10.29 16.32
N ILE A 357 18.78 9.01 16.53
CA ILE A 357 18.18 8.50 17.77
C ILE A 357 19.10 8.77 18.96
N GLY A 358 20.39 8.45 18.85
CA GLY A 358 21.36 8.67 19.91
C GLY A 358 21.62 10.15 20.22
N THR A 359 21.45 11.03 19.24
CA THR A 359 21.53 12.49 19.45
C THR A 359 20.31 12.98 20.22
N VAL A 360 19.10 12.64 19.74
CA VAL A 360 17.84 13.08 20.34
C VAL A 360 17.64 12.52 21.75
N ALA A 361 18.04 11.27 22.00
CA ALA A 361 17.94 10.61 23.30
C ALA A 361 18.72 11.33 24.42
N ARG A 362 19.78 12.04 24.08
CA ARG A 362 20.69 12.72 25.03
C ARG A 362 20.43 14.22 25.19
N LEU A 363 19.42 14.77 24.50
CA LEU A 363 19.04 16.15 24.68
C LEU A 363 18.47 16.37 26.10
N ASP A 364 18.83 17.51 26.69
CA ASP A 364 18.28 17.97 27.96
C ASP A 364 16.92 18.67 27.73
N GLU A 365 15.95 17.87 27.32
CA GLU A 365 14.57 18.29 27.06
C GLU A 365 13.59 17.64 28.07
N PRO A 366 12.46 18.30 28.40
CA PRO A 366 11.43 17.73 29.28
C PRO A 366 10.86 16.42 28.71
N ALA A 367 10.51 15.48 29.59
CA ALA A 367 10.07 14.13 29.20
C ALA A 367 8.78 14.15 28.35
N GLU A 368 7.88 15.09 28.65
CA GLU A 368 6.63 15.34 27.94
C GLU A 368 6.81 15.99 26.57
N ARG A 369 8.02 16.47 26.25
CA ARG A 369 8.39 17.05 24.94
C ARG A 369 9.38 16.19 24.16
N ASN A 370 9.98 15.18 24.79
CA ASN A 370 10.91 14.27 24.12
C ASN A 370 10.76 12.85 24.69
N PHE A 371 9.94 12.05 24.03
CA PHE A 371 9.67 10.66 24.44
C PHE A 371 10.89 9.76 24.25
N VAL A 372 11.75 10.03 23.26
CA VAL A 372 13.02 9.31 23.05
C VAL A 372 13.91 9.47 24.29
N ALA A 373 14.13 10.70 24.75
CA ALA A 373 14.97 10.98 25.92
C ALA A 373 14.33 10.45 27.20
N ALA A 374 13.00 10.52 27.34
CA ALA A 374 12.28 9.95 28.47
C ALA A 374 12.50 8.44 28.58
N HIS A 375 12.30 7.70 27.49
CA HIS A 375 12.51 6.24 27.45
C HIS A 375 13.97 5.86 27.64
N TYR A 376 14.89 6.58 26.99
CA TYR A 376 16.34 6.38 27.16
C TYR A 376 16.78 6.52 28.62
N ARG A 377 16.34 7.58 29.33
CA ARG A 377 16.68 7.78 30.74
C ARG A 377 16.09 6.67 31.63
N ALA A 378 14.88 6.20 31.34
CA ALA A 378 14.24 5.11 32.08
C ALA A 378 15.00 3.78 31.89
N ASP A 379 15.41 3.46 30.66
CA ASP A 379 16.22 2.28 30.36
C ASP A 379 17.59 2.36 31.05
N LEU A 380 18.26 3.50 30.93
CA LEU A 380 19.55 3.75 31.57
C LEU A 380 19.47 3.62 33.10
N ALA A 381 18.40 4.11 33.72
CA ALA A 381 18.17 3.95 35.16
C ALA A 381 17.95 2.48 35.56
N THR A 382 17.42 1.65 34.66
CA THR A 382 17.10 0.25 34.92
C THR A 382 18.36 -0.64 34.87
N HIS A 383 19.23 -0.45 33.88
CA HIS A 383 20.36 -1.37 33.65
C HIS A 383 21.73 -0.69 33.50
N GLY A 384 21.81 0.64 33.51
CA GLY A 384 23.08 1.39 33.52
C GLY A 384 23.90 1.34 32.22
N ASP A 385 23.32 0.83 31.13
CA ASP A 385 24.01 0.64 29.83
C ASP A 385 23.51 1.68 28.82
N ASP A 386 24.34 2.68 28.50
CA ASP A 386 24.04 3.74 27.51
C ASP A 386 23.68 3.13 26.16
N ARG A 387 24.47 2.18 25.66
CA ARG A 387 24.27 1.66 24.29
C ARG A 387 22.94 0.95 24.18
N ARG A 388 22.63 0.09 25.14
CA ARG A 388 21.34 -0.63 25.18
C ARG A 388 20.16 0.34 25.31
N ALA A 389 20.26 1.34 26.18
CA ALA A 389 19.19 2.30 26.42
C ALA A 389 18.76 3.11 25.18
N ARG A 390 19.69 3.38 24.25
CA ARG A 390 19.39 4.04 22.96
C ARG A 390 19.29 3.09 21.76
N THR A 391 19.14 1.78 22.00
CA THR A 391 18.96 0.81 20.91
C THR A 391 17.50 0.80 20.44
N ARG A 392 17.30 1.02 19.14
CA ARG A 392 15.96 1.13 18.53
C ARG A 392 15.82 0.46 17.17
N ILE A 393 16.92 -0.01 16.56
CA ILE A 393 16.91 -0.59 15.22
C ILE A 393 17.12 -2.09 15.33
N PHE A 394 16.14 -2.87 14.93
CA PHE A 394 16.13 -4.33 14.97
C PHE A 394 15.90 -4.92 13.59
N GLY A 395 16.46 -6.09 13.29
CA GLY A 395 16.32 -6.71 11.98
C GLY A 395 16.67 -8.19 11.97
N SER A 396 16.67 -8.79 10.79
CA SER A 396 17.01 -10.20 10.60
C SER A 396 18.40 -10.53 11.17
N LYS A 397 18.62 -11.75 11.67
CA LYS A 397 19.95 -12.25 12.06
C LYS A 397 21.00 -11.96 10.96
N PRO A 398 22.26 -11.60 11.30
CA PRO A 398 23.33 -11.47 10.31
C PRO A 398 23.44 -12.70 9.40
N GLY A 399 23.45 -12.48 8.09
CA GLY A 399 23.47 -13.55 7.08
C GLY A 399 22.11 -14.24 6.83
N ALA A 400 21.04 -13.83 7.52
CA ALA A 400 19.68 -14.30 7.29
C ALA A 400 18.75 -13.18 6.81
N TYR A 401 17.57 -13.57 6.31
CA TYR A 401 16.53 -12.71 5.71
C TYR A 401 15.14 -13.16 6.15
N GLY A 402 14.14 -12.27 6.03
CA GLY A 402 12.75 -12.57 6.38
C GLY A 402 12.40 -12.36 7.85
N ALA A 403 11.14 -12.64 8.19
CA ALA A 403 10.58 -12.52 9.54
C ALA A 403 10.06 -13.85 10.13
N GLY A 404 10.07 -14.93 9.34
CA GLY A 404 9.77 -16.29 9.79
C GLY A 404 8.28 -16.64 9.89
N LEU A 405 7.38 -15.67 9.75
CA LEU A 405 5.95 -15.90 9.94
C LEU A 405 5.28 -16.60 8.75
N LEU A 406 5.71 -16.37 7.51
CA LEU A 406 5.13 -17.10 6.37
C LEU A 406 5.32 -18.62 6.49
N PRO A 407 6.54 -19.16 6.71
CA PRO A 407 6.72 -20.59 6.94
C PRO A 407 5.93 -21.14 8.13
N LEU A 408 5.69 -20.33 9.18
CA LEU A 408 4.90 -20.72 10.34
C LEU A 408 3.40 -20.83 10.00
N ILE A 409 2.88 -19.87 9.24
CA ILE A 409 1.49 -19.87 8.75
C ILE A 409 1.28 -21.03 7.77
N ASP A 410 2.25 -21.32 6.92
CA ASP A 410 2.20 -22.44 5.97
C ASP A 410 2.27 -23.80 6.64
N SER A 411 3.10 -23.97 7.68
CA SER A 411 3.20 -25.24 8.42
C SER A 411 2.00 -25.50 9.33
N ARG A 412 1.23 -24.47 9.67
CA ARG A 412 0.10 -24.50 10.61
C ARG A 412 0.51 -24.84 12.06
N GLU A 413 1.80 -24.94 12.36
CA GLU A 413 2.35 -25.36 13.66
C GLU A 413 2.40 -24.20 14.69
N TRP A 414 1.26 -23.53 14.90
CA TRP A 414 1.10 -22.45 15.87
C TRP A 414 -0.30 -22.50 16.50
N ARG A 415 -0.46 -21.95 17.69
CA ARG A 415 -1.76 -21.92 18.40
C ARG A 415 -2.09 -20.58 19.02
N THR A 416 -1.08 -19.81 19.43
CA THR A 416 -1.26 -18.61 20.25
C THR A 416 -0.41 -17.45 19.76
N ASP A 417 -0.75 -16.24 20.20
CA ASP A 417 0.08 -15.05 19.98
C ASP A 417 1.53 -15.21 20.45
N ALA A 418 1.75 -16.02 21.49
CA ALA A 418 3.09 -16.30 22.00
C ALA A 418 3.94 -17.06 20.97
N ASP A 419 3.34 -17.95 20.17
CA ASP A 419 4.06 -18.68 19.12
C ASP A 419 4.46 -17.74 17.98
N LEU A 420 3.55 -16.84 17.58
CA LEU A 420 3.80 -15.81 16.56
C LEU A 420 4.92 -14.87 17.02
N ALA A 421 4.83 -14.37 18.26
CA ALA A 421 5.83 -13.50 18.87
C ALA A 421 7.19 -14.18 19.01
N GLU A 422 7.23 -15.46 19.41
CA GLU A 422 8.46 -16.24 19.54
C GLU A 422 9.21 -16.34 18.21
N VAL A 423 8.51 -16.66 17.13
CA VAL A 423 9.11 -16.74 15.79
C VAL A 423 9.55 -15.35 15.34
N TYR A 424 8.71 -14.33 15.48
CA TYR A 424 9.07 -12.97 15.08
C TYR A 424 10.31 -12.44 15.81
N ALA A 425 10.43 -12.70 17.12
CA ALA A 425 11.58 -12.34 17.94
C ALA A 425 12.83 -13.18 17.63
N THR A 426 12.67 -14.48 17.33
CA THR A 426 13.78 -15.35 16.93
C THR A 426 14.43 -14.89 15.62
N TRP A 427 13.62 -14.42 14.68
CA TRP A 427 14.10 -13.96 13.38
C TRP A 427 14.54 -12.49 13.42
N GLY A 428 13.89 -11.63 14.23
CA GLY A 428 14.09 -10.18 14.24
C GLY A 428 14.85 -9.59 15.44
N GLY A 429 15.12 -10.38 16.48
CA GLY A 429 15.69 -9.95 17.76
C GLY A 429 17.19 -9.61 17.72
N TYR A 430 17.66 -8.96 16.67
CA TYR A 430 19.06 -8.59 16.47
C TYR A 430 19.16 -7.09 16.26
N ALA A 431 20.00 -6.43 17.06
CA ALA A 431 20.10 -4.99 17.05
C ALA A 431 21.17 -4.49 16.07
N TYR A 432 20.86 -3.38 15.39
CA TYR A 432 21.69 -2.74 14.39
C TYR A 432 21.95 -1.27 14.75
N GLY A 433 23.06 -0.74 14.24
CA GLY A 433 23.56 0.58 14.59
C GLY A 433 25.03 0.53 15.00
N ARG A 434 25.59 1.67 15.41
CA ARG A 434 27.01 1.76 15.73
C ARG A 434 27.36 0.83 16.90
N GLY A 435 28.33 -0.06 16.66
CA GLY A 435 28.84 -1.01 17.65
C GLY A 435 27.89 -2.15 18.02
N LEU A 436 26.85 -2.41 17.22
CA LEU A 436 25.90 -3.51 17.45
C LEU A 436 26.03 -4.63 16.40
N ASP A 437 26.16 -4.26 15.12
CA ASP A 437 26.44 -5.18 14.00
C ASP A 437 25.57 -6.47 13.96
N GLY A 438 24.31 -6.37 14.39
CA GLY A 438 23.38 -7.50 14.43
C GLY A 438 23.60 -8.45 15.60
N THR A 439 24.11 -7.95 16.73
CA THR A 439 24.18 -8.70 17.98
C THR A 439 22.78 -9.12 18.46
N ALA A 440 22.67 -10.29 19.07
CA ALA A 440 21.41 -10.77 19.64
C ALA A 440 20.98 -9.83 20.77
N ALA A 441 19.77 -9.27 20.65
CA ALA A 441 19.24 -8.23 21.52
C ALA A 441 17.73 -8.43 21.78
N ARG A 442 17.28 -9.68 21.81
CA ARG A 442 15.86 -10.03 21.99
C ARG A 442 15.21 -9.32 23.19
N GLY A 443 15.88 -9.32 24.35
CA GLY A 443 15.36 -8.65 25.54
C GLY A 443 15.18 -7.14 25.36
N ASP A 444 16.12 -6.48 24.67
CA ASP A 444 16.03 -5.04 24.38
C ASP A 444 14.93 -4.76 23.34
N MET A 445 14.76 -5.64 22.34
CA MET A 445 13.66 -5.58 21.38
C MET A 445 12.31 -5.70 22.08
N GLU A 446 12.11 -6.73 22.90
CA GLU A 446 10.87 -6.93 23.67
C GLU A 446 10.59 -5.75 24.61
N HIS A 447 11.62 -5.15 25.20
CA HIS A 447 11.45 -3.98 26.06
C HIS A 447 11.00 -2.74 25.27
N ALA A 448 11.63 -2.48 24.12
CA ALA A 448 11.25 -1.38 23.23
C ALA A 448 9.84 -1.59 22.65
N PHE A 449 9.50 -2.82 22.24
CA PHE A 449 8.21 -3.16 21.63
C PHE A 449 7.04 -2.99 22.60
N ARG A 450 7.23 -3.20 23.91
CA ARG A 450 6.19 -2.90 24.93
C ARG A 450 5.72 -1.44 24.93
N ARG A 451 6.54 -0.52 24.40
CA ARG A 451 6.21 0.92 24.35
C ARG A 451 5.52 1.34 23.07
N ILE A 452 5.49 0.48 22.03
CA ILE A 452 4.92 0.80 20.74
C ILE A 452 3.41 1.02 20.93
N THR A 453 2.95 2.25 20.69
CA THR A 453 1.52 2.61 20.69
C THR A 453 0.93 2.57 19.30
N VAL A 454 1.77 2.73 18.27
CA VAL A 454 1.39 2.67 16.85
C VAL A 454 2.35 1.75 16.11
N ALA A 455 1.86 0.69 15.47
CA ALA A 455 2.59 -0.11 14.50
C ALA A 455 2.25 0.34 13.08
N ALA A 456 3.26 0.78 12.32
CA ALA A 456 3.09 1.39 11.01
C ALA A 456 3.86 0.65 9.91
N LYS A 457 3.27 0.64 8.71
CA LYS A 457 3.93 0.27 7.45
C LYS A 457 3.39 1.12 6.31
N ASN A 458 4.28 1.59 5.43
CA ASN A 458 3.87 2.38 4.27
C ASN A 458 3.56 1.53 3.04
N VAL A 459 2.64 2.00 2.20
CA VAL A 459 2.38 1.50 0.85
C VAL A 459 2.80 2.58 -0.14
N ASP A 460 3.87 2.30 -0.88
CA ASP A 460 4.58 3.27 -1.72
C ASP A 460 4.34 3.09 -3.23
N THR A 461 3.51 2.11 -3.61
CA THR A 461 3.32 1.65 -4.99
C THR A 461 1.87 1.21 -5.18
N ARG A 462 1.38 1.15 -6.43
CA ARG A 462 0.02 0.65 -6.76
C ARG A 462 0.01 -0.70 -7.48
N GLU A 463 1.17 -1.19 -7.87
CA GLU A 463 1.36 -2.45 -8.60
C GLU A 463 1.13 -3.70 -7.72
N HIS A 464 1.09 -3.52 -6.40
CA HIS A 464 0.62 -4.50 -5.44
C HIS A 464 0.03 -3.80 -4.22
N ASP A 465 -0.84 -4.50 -3.50
CA ASP A 465 -1.40 -4.08 -2.23
C ASP A 465 -0.94 -4.98 -1.06
N ILE A 466 -1.50 -4.74 0.13
CA ILE A 466 -1.13 -5.47 1.36
C ILE A 466 -1.54 -6.95 1.32
N ALA A 467 -2.52 -7.34 0.48
CA ALA A 467 -3.00 -8.71 0.31
C ALA A 467 -2.40 -9.38 -0.95
N ASP A 468 -1.38 -8.78 -1.56
CA ASP A 468 -0.64 -9.31 -2.72
C ASP A 468 0.78 -9.79 -2.38
N SER A 469 1.27 -9.48 -1.18
CA SER A 469 2.60 -9.88 -0.71
C SER A 469 2.57 -10.27 0.76
N ASP A 470 3.15 -11.43 1.05
CA ASP A 470 3.26 -11.97 2.39
C ASP A 470 4.07 -11.08 3.34
N ASP A 471 5.03 -10.33 2.81
CA ASP A 471 5.92 -9.48 3.62
C ASP A 471 5.12 -8.48 4.49
N TYR A 472 3.96 -8.00 4.03
CA TYR A 472 3.15 -7.06 4.80
C TYR A 472 2.66 -7.67 6.11
N PHE A 473 1.98 -8.83 6.07
CA PHE A 473 1.52 -9.47 7.32
C PHE A 473 2.71 -9.98 8.15
N GLN A 474 3.78 -10.44 7.51
CA GLN A 474 4.96 -10.93 8.21
C GLN A 474 5.65 -9.85 9.05
N TYR A 475 5.76 -8.63 8.53
CA TYR A 475 6.45 -7.55 9.23
C TYR A 475 5.50 -6.65 10.03
N HIS A 476 4.44 -6.14 9.41
CA HIS A 476 3.47 -5.24 10.04
C HIS A 476 2.57 -5.99 10.99
N GLY A 477 1.90 -7.04 10.49
CA GLY A 477 1.12 -7.95 11.32
C GLY A 477 1.98 -8.60 12.42
N GLY A 478 3.18 -9.08 12.08
CA GLY A 478 4.11 -9.64 13.06
C GLY A 478 4.51 -8.67 14.17
N MET A 479 4.66 -7.38 13.86
CA MET A 479 4.89 -6.34 14.87
C MET A 479 3.65 -6.18 15.77
N VAL A 480 2.45 -6.15 15.20
CA VAL A 480 1.18 -6.09 15.95
C VAL A 480 1.04 -7.29 16.90
N ALA A 481 1.25 -8.52 16.40
CA ALA A 481 1.22 -9.75 17.19
C ALA A 481 2.26 -9.75 18.31
N MET A 482 3.48 -9.29 18.03
CA MET A 482 4.55 -9.19 19.02
C MET A 482 4.16 -8.23 20.15
N VAL A 483 3.65 -7.05 19.82
CA VAL A 483 3.20 -6.07 20.83
C VAL A 483 2.03 -6.65 21.62
N ARG A 484 1.02 -7.22 20.96
CA ARG A 484 -0.13 -7.88 21.62
C ARG A 484 0.31 -8.97 22.58
N SER A 485 1.25 -9.83 22.20
CA SER A 485 1.78 -10.86 23.08
C SER A 485 2.52 -10.30 24.31
N LEU A 486 3.11 -9.10 24.21
CA LEU A 486 3.89 -8.48 25.29
C LEU A 486 3.03 -7.62 26.24
N THR A 487 1.94 -7.04 25.75
CA THR A 487 1.12 -6.05 26.48
C THR A 487 -0.30 -6.55 26.79
N GLY A 488 -0.77 -7.58 26.08
CA GLY A 488 -2.12 -8.11 26.17
C GLY A 488 -3.14 -7.41 25.24
N SER A 489 -2.73 -6.40 24.46
CA SER A 489 -3.61 -5.69 23.53
C SER A 489 -2.88 -5.24 22.27
N ASN A 490 -3.60 -5.15 21.15
CA ASN A 490 -3.06 -4.58 19.93
C ASN A 490 -2.61 -3.11 20.14
N PRO A 491 -1.47 -2.68 19.56
CA PRO A 491 -1.24 -1.27 19.31
C PRO A 491 -2.21 -0.77 18.22
N ALA A 492 -2.35 0.55 18.07
CA ALA A 492 -2.98 1.07 16.86
C ALA A 492 -2.15 0.61 15.64
N ALA A 493 -2.80 0.08 14.60
CA ALA A 493 -2.13 -0.37 13.39
C ALA A 493 -2.49 0.56 12.23
N TYR A 494 -1.49 1.27 11.68
CA TYR A 494 -1.70 2.26 10.62
C TYR A 494 -0.93 1.92 9.34
N VAL A 495 -1.50 2.33 8.21
CA VAL A 495 -0.89 2.23 6.89
C VAL A 495 -0.73 3.64 6.32
N GLY A 496 0.52 4.05 6.07
CA GLY A 496 0.83 5.29 5.38
C GLY A 496 0.84 5.09 3.87
N ASP A 497 -0.07 5.74 3.15
CA ASP A 497 -0.20 5.64 1.70
C ASP A 497 0.55 6.80 1.04
N SER A 498 1.69 6.50 0.40
CA SER A 498 2.53 7.47 -0.31
C SER A 498 2.75 7.10 -1.78
N ALA A 499 1.93 6.20 -2.34
CA ALA A 499 2.02 5.84 -3.75
C ALA A 499 1.69 7.03 -4.67
N ILE A 500 0.90 8.00 -4.17
CA ILE A 500 0.71 9.32 -4.78
C ILE A 500 1.43 10.35 -3.89
N PRO A 501 2.67 10.77 -4.21
CA PRO A 501 3.55 11.47 -3.26
C PRO A 501 3.04 12.82 -2.74
N HIS A 502 2.12 13.46 -3.48
CA HIS A 502 1.59 14.78 -3.15
C HIS A 502 0.25 14.71 -2.39
N ALA A 503 -0.35 13.52 -2.26
CA ALA A 503 -1.62 13.27 -1.60
C ALA A 503 -1.47 12.14 -0.57
N VAL A 504 -0.51 12.30 0.36
CA VAL A 504 -0.24 11.32 1.41
C VAL A 504 -1.42 11.18 2.36
N LYS A 505 -1.80 9.95 2.68
CA LYS A 505 -2.91 9.63 3.59
C LYS A 505 -2.53 8.54 4.58
N THR A 506 -3.08 8.59 5.79
CA THR A 506 -2.94 7.52 6.79
C THR A 506 -4.29 6.89 7.08
N ARG A 507 -4.36 5.57 6.92
CA ARG A 507 -5.53 4.76 7.27
C ARG A 507 -5.19 3.78 8.39
N THR A 508 -6.20 3.28 9.08
CA THR A 508 -6.02 2.08 9.90
C THR A 508 -5.76 0.87 9.01
N LEU A 509 -5.09 -0.15 9.57
CA LEU A 509 -4.91 -1.41 8.87
C LEU A 509 -6.25 -2.08 8.54
N ALA A 510 -7.27 -1.93 9.41
CA ALA A 510 -8.62 -2.42 9.14
C ALA A 510 -9.27 -1.68 7.96
N GLU A 511 -9.20 -0.34 7.91
CA GLU A 511 -9.67 0.44 6.77
C GLU A 511 -8.97 0.06 5.47
N GLU A 512 -7.64 -0.08 5.47
CA GLU A 512 -6.91 -0.49 4.26
C GLU A 512 -7.25 -1.93 3.86
N THR A 513 -7.45 -2.84 4.82
CA THR A 513 -7.87 -4.22 4.55
C THR A 513 -9.23 -4.26 3.87
N ARG A 514 -10.23 -3.52 4.38
CA ARG A 514 -11.57 -3.41 3.74
C ARG A 514 -11.49 -2.76 2.37
N ARG A 515 -10.71 -1.68 2.24
CA ARG A 515 -10.50 -0.97 0.98
C ARG A 515 -9.90 -1.88 -0.09
N VAL A 516 -8.85 -2.63 0.24
CA VAL A 516 -8.23 -3.64 -0.65
C VAL A 516 -9.20 -4.78 -0.94
N PHE A 517 -9.98 -5.19 0.05
CA PHE A 517 -10.97 -6.24 -0.12
C PHE A 517 -12.00 -5.90 -1.20
N ARG A 518 -12.58 -4.70 -1.12
CA ARG A 518 -13.59 -4.22 -2.08
C ARG A 518 -12.98 -3.79 -3.41
N SER A 519 -11.88 -3.05 -3.39
CA SER A 519 -11.30 -2.55 -4.64
C SER A 519 -10.67 -3.65 -5.49
N ARG A 520 -10.19 -4.75 -4.87
CA ARG A 520 -9.45 -5.79 -5.59
C ARG A 520 -9.83 -7.23 -5.22
N VAL A 521 -9.86 -7.62 -3.93
CA VAL A 521 -10.05 -9.04 -3.52
C VAL A 521 -11.28 -9.67 -4.16
N VAL A 522 -12.43 -9.06 -3.93
CA VAL A 522 -13.72 -9.56 -4.44
C VAL A 522 -14.21 -8.76 -5.65
N ASN A 523 -13.33 -7.95 -6.26
CA ASN A 523 -13.69 -7.18 -7.44
C ASN A 523 -13.79 -8.13 -8.65
N PRO A 524 -14.96 -8.23 -9.31
CA PRO A 524 -15.16 -9.15 -10.44
C PRO A 524 -14.24 -8.83 -11.62
N ARG A 525 -13.81 -7.57 -11.81
CA ARG A 525 -12.83 -7.21 -12.84
C ARG A 525 -11.48 -7.87 -12.58
N TRP A 526 -11.01 -7.84 -11.33
CA TRP A 526 -9.73 -8.47 -10.95
C TRP A 526 -9.82 -9.99 -11.01
N ILE A 527 -10.91 -10.59 -10.52
CA ILE A 527 -11.12 -12.05 -10.61
C ILE A 527 -11.10 -12.49 -12.08
N ALA A 528 -11.88 -11.82 -12.93
CA ALA A 528 -11.89 -12.08 -14.37
C ALA A 528 -10.51 -11.85 -15.02
N ALA A 529 -9.75 -10.87 -14.54
CA ALA A 529 -8.39 -10.64 -14.99
C ALA A 529 -7.46 -11.81 -14.67
N MET A 530 -7.50 -12.32 -13.45
CA MET A 530 -6.72 -13.50 -13.06
C MET A 530 -7.14 -14.74 -13.87
N GLN A 531 -8.44 -14.92 -14.16
CA GLN A 531 -8.92 -16.02 -14.99
C GLN A 531 -8.31 -16.06 -16.40
N ARG A 532 -7.88 -14.91 -16.96
CA ARG A 532 -7.17 -14.85 -18.25
C ARG A 532 -5.77 -15.47 -18.23
N HIS A 533 -5.21 -15.74 -17.05
CA HIS A 533 -3.82 -16.19 -16.86
C HIS A 533 -3.67 -17.61 -16.28
N GLY A 534 -4.72 -18.44 -16.39
CA GLY A 534 -4.64 -19.88 -16.12
C GLY A 534 -4.07 -20.22 -14.74
N TYR A 535 -3.08 -21.11 -14.69
CA TYR A 535 -2.48 -21.59 -13.44
C TYR A 535 -1.99 -20.46 -12.52
N LYS A 536 -1.28 -19.47 -13.07
CA LYS A 536 -0.72 -18.37 -12.26
C LYS A 536 -1.82 -17.43 -11.78
N GLY A 537 -2.86 -17.21 -12.59
CA GLY A 537 -4.04 -16.48 -12.15
C GLY A 537 -4.72 -17.13 -10.95
N ALA A 538 -4.94 -18.45 -11.01
CA ALA A 538 -5.48 -19.23 -9.89
C ALA A 538 -4.57 -19.18 -8.64
N PHE A 539 -3.26 -19.16 -8.85
CA PHE A 539 -2.30 -18.97 -7.75
C PHE A 539 -2.46 -17.61 -7.07
N GLU A 540 -2.65 -16.51 -7.81
CA GLU A 540 -2.85 -15.18 -7.20
C GLU A 540 -4.12 -15.14 -6.35
N LEU A 541 -5.20 -15.80 -6.79
CA LEU A 541 -6.42 -15.95 -5.99
C LEU A 541 -6.11 -16.66 -4.66
N ALA A 542 -5.40 -17.79 -4.71
CA ALA A 542 -5.05 -18.54 -3.49
C ALA A 542 -4.10 -17.78 -2.57
N ALA A 543 -3.08 -17.13 -3.11
CA ALA A 543 -2.13 -16.33 -2.34
C ALA A 543 -2.83 -15.19 -1.59
N THR A 544 -3.82 -14.54 -2.22
CA THR A 544 -4.67 -13.55 -1.53
C THR A 544 -5.35 -14.13 -0.29
N VAL A 545 -5.91 -15.34 -0.38
CA VAL A 545 -6.57 -16.00 0.78
C VAL A 545 -5.56 -16.24 1.89
N ASP A 546 -4.37 -16.77 1.56
CA ASP A 546 -3.31 -17.01 2.53
C ASP A 546 -2.81 -15.73 3.21
N TYR A 547 -2.70 -14.61 2.47
CA TYR A 547 -2.19 -13.36 3.00
C TYR A 547 -3.21 -12.62 3.86
N LEU A 548 -4.50 -12.65 3.48
CA LEU A 548 -5.59 -12.18 4.34
C LEU A 548 -5.65 -12.98 5.64
N PHE A 549 -5.56 -14.31 5.56
CA PHE A 549 -5.47 -15.15 6.75
C PHE A 549 -4.24 -14.82 7.60
N GLY A 550 -3.07 -14.61 6.99
CA GLY A 550 -1.84 -14.22 7.70
C GLY A 550 -2.00 -12.89 8.42
N PHE A 551 -2.65 -11.91 7.80
CA PHE A 551 -2.99 -10.64 8.44
C PHE A 551 -3.98 -10.81 9.57
N ASP A 552 -4.97 -11.67 9.42
CA ASP A 552 -5.95 -11.91 10.47
C ASP A 552 -5.34 -12.61 11.69
N ALA A 553 -4.54 -13.66 11.46
CA ALA A 553 -3.79 -14.36 12.50
C ALA A 553 -2.87 -13.42 13.29
N THR A 554 -2.30 -12.41 12.63
CA THR A 554 -1.31 -11.53 13.24
C THR A 554 -1.89 -10.22 13.77
N ALA A 555 -2.95 -9.69 13.17
CA ALA A 555 -3.51 -8.38 13.52
C ALA A 555 -5.02 -8.37 13.80
N GLY A 556 -5.77 -9.42 13.44
CA GLY A 556 -7.22 -9.51 13.66
C GLY A 556 -8.02 -8.49 12.84
N VAL A 557 -7.75 -8.41 11.54
CA VAL A 557 -8.27 -7.36 10.64
C VAL A 557 -9.19 -7.88 9.56
N VAL A 558 -9.45 -9.19 9.51
CA VAL A 558 -10.41 -9.77 8.57
C VAL A 558 -11.69 -10.10 9.33
N GLU A 559 -12.80 -9.47 8.94
CA GLU A 559 -14.09 -9.65 9.59
C GLU A 559 -14.86 -10.86 9.02
N ASP A 560 -15.78 -11.43 9.79
CA ASP A 560 -16.55 -12.63 9.40
C ASP A 560 -17.25 -12.48 8.03
N TRP A 561 -17.79 -11.30 7.74
CA TRP A 561 -18.44 -11.03 6.45
C TRP A 561 -17.45 -11.11 5.28
N MET A 562 -16.18 -10.80 5.51
CA MET A 562 -15.13 -10.89 4.50
C MET A 562 -14.79 -12.34 4.19
N TYR A 563 -14.70 -13.21 5.20
CA TYR A 563 -14.50 -14.65 4.97
C TYR A 563 -15.68 -15.27 4.20
N HIS A 564 -16.91 -14.93 4.59
CA HIS A 564 -18.10 -15.35 3.86
C HIS A 564 -18.04 -14.92 2.39
N GLN A 565 -17.80 -13.64 2.12
CA GLN A 565 -17.78 -13.11 0.75
C GLN A 565 -16.59 -13.66 -0.07
N LEU A 566 -15.46 -13.98 0.58
CA LEU A 566 -14.32 -14.62 -0.05
C LEU A 566 -14.66 -16.06 -0.46
N ALA A 567 -15.32 -16.82 0.42
CA ALA A 567 -15.82 -18.16 0.11
C ALA A 567 -16.85 -18.12 -1.03
N GLU A 568 -17.79 -17.18 -0.98
CA GLU A 568 -18.80 -16.95 -2.02
C GLU A 568 -18.13 -16.68 -3.38
N SER A 569 -17.22 -15.70 -3.43
CA SER A 569 -16.63 -15.22 -4.67
C SER A 569 -15.64 -16.19 -5.30
N TYR A 570 -14.87 -16.94 -4.50
CA TYR A 570 -13.78 -17.78 -5.02
C TYR A 570 -14.15 -19.26 -5.08
N ILE A 571 -14.95 -19.76 -4.13
CA ILE A 571 -15.22 -21.19 -3.99
C ILE A 571 -16.64 -21.53 -4.43
N PHE A 572 -17.64 -20.74 -4.06
CA PHE A 572 -19.04 -21.07 -4.34
C PHE A 572 -19.51 -20.57 -5.71
N ASP A 573 -18.89 -19.52 -6.26
CA ASP A 573 -19.13 -19.11 -7.64
C ASP A 573 -18.71 -20.23 -8.60
N SER A 574 -19.70 -20.75 -9.34
CA SER A 574 -19.51 -21.89 -10.24
C SER A 574 -18.50 -21.62 -11.38
N GLY A 575 -18.41 -20.37 -11.86
CA GLY A 575 -17.49 -19.99 -12.92
C GLY A 575 -16.05 -19.93 -12.43
N VAL A 576 -15.83 -19.31 -11.27
CA VAL A 576 -14.52 -19.25 -10.61
C VAL A 576 -14.06 -20.62 -10.18
N GLN A 577 -14.94 -21.42 -9.56
CA GLN A 577 -14.61 -22.78 -9.15
C GLN A 577 -14.24 -23.66 -10.36
N GLN A 578 -14.99 -23.60 -11.47
CA GLN A 578 -14.66 -24.36 -12.68
C GLN A 578 -13.30 -23.95 -13.25
N PHE A 579 -13.00 -22.64 -13.27
CA PHE A 579 -11.69 -22.13 -13.66
C PHE A 579 -10.57 -22.70 -12.79
N LEU A 580 -10.75 -22.68 -11.46
CA LEU A 580 -9.77 -23.16 -10.49
C LEU A 580 -9.54 -24.67 -10.65
N ARG A 581 -10.60 -25.47 -10.73
CA ARG A 581 -10.50 -26.93 -11.00
C ARG A 581 -9.71 -27.24 -12.25
N LYS A 582 -9.96 -26.51 -13.33
CA LYS A 582 -9.29 -26.72 -14.62
C LYS A 582 -7.84 -26.26 -14.59
N SER A 583 -7.56 -25.11 -13.97
CA SER A 583 -6.29 -24.41 -14.15
C SER A 583 -5.30 -24.70 -13.03
N ASN A 584 -5.76 -24.87 -11.80
CA ASN A 584 -4.94 -25.16 -10.63
C ASN A 584 -5.82 -25.75 -9.48
N PRO A 585 -6.14 -27.05 -9.52
CA PRO A 585 -6.95 -27.69 -8.49
C PRO A 585 -6.28 -27.72 -7.11
N TRP A 586 -4.94 -27.64 -7.05
CA TRP A 586 -4.20 -27.52 -5.78
C TRP A 586 -4.44 -26.17 -5.10
N ALA A 587 -4.52 -25.08 -5.87
CA ALA A 587 -4.89 -23.76 -5.34
C ALA A 587 -6.32 -23.77 -4.77
N LEU A 588 -7.27 -24.43 -5.45
CA LEU A 588 -8.63 -24.58 -4.94
C LEU A 588 -8.65 -25.32 -3.60
N ARG A 589 -7.96 -26.48 -3.53
CA ARG A 589 -7.81 -27.25 -2.30
C ARG A 589 -7.21 -26.39 -1.19
N GLY A 590 -6.11 -25.68 -1.46
CA GLY A 590 -5.44 -24.81 -0.49
C GLY A 590 -6.35 -23.71 0.05
N MET A 591 -7.12 -23.03 -0.81
CA MET A 591 -8.08 -22.02 -0.38
C MET A 591 -9.19 -22.60 0.50
N THR A 592 -9.74 -23.76 0.14
CA THR A 592 -10.77 -24.44 0.94
C THR A 592 -10.22 -24.85 2.30
N GLU A 593 -9.02 -25.45 2.34
CA GLU A 593 -8.34 -25.79 3.60
C GLU A 593 -8.09 -24.56 4.46
N ARG A 594 -7.67 -23.44 3.86
CA ARG A 594 -7.37 -22.21 4.61
C ARG A 594 -8.61 -21.56 5.21
N LEU A 595 -9.74 -21.53 4.48
CA LEU A 595 -11.01 -21.02 5.00
C LEU A 595 -11.55 -21.90 6.14
N LEU A 596 -11.42 -23.23 6.03
CA LEU A 596 -11.75 -24.14 7.12
C LEU A 596 -10.82 -23.96 8.32
N GLU A 597 -9.52 -23.75 8.09
CA GLU A 597 -8.55 -23.44 9.14
C GLU A 597 -8.89 -22.13 9.88
N ALA A 598 -9.35 -21.10 9.16
CA ALA A 598 -9.80 -19.85 9.77
C ALA A 598 -10.96 -20.08 10.74
N ALA A 599 -11.94 -20.90 10.35
CA ALA A 599 -13.06 -21.28 11.22
C ALA A 599 -12.61 -22.11 12.42
N ASP A 600 -11.78 -23.13 12.21
CA ASP A 600 -11.28 -24.00 13.29
C ASP A 600 -10.44 -23.24 14.33
N ARG A 601 -9.75 -22.18 13.91
CA ARG A 601 -8.98 -21.28 14.79
C ARG A 601 -9.80 -20.16 15.42
N GLY A 602 -11.08 -20.02 15.03
CA GLY A 602 -11.96 -18.95 15.51
C GLY A 602 -11.59 -17.56 14.96
N LEU A 603 -10.80 -17.51 13.87
CA LEU A 603 -10.52 -16.29 13.12
C LEU A 603 -11.76 -15.89 12.30
N TRP A 604 -12.35 -16.85 11.60
CA TRP A 604 -13.74 -16.76 11.18
C TRP A 604 -14.61 -17.22 12.35
N ALA A 605 -15.14 -16.26 13.11
CA ALA A 605 -15.70 -16.53 14.43
C ALA A 605 -17.11 -17.15 14.37
N GLN A 606 -17.95 -16.69 13.45
CA GLN A 606 -19.34 -17.11 13.28
C GLN A 606 -19.66 -17.51 11.83
N PRO A 607 -19.01 -18.56 11.28
CA PRO A 607 -19.35 -19.08 9.97
C PRO A 607 -20.78 -19.63 9.93
N ASP A 608 -21.49 -19.42 8.82
CA ASP A 608 -22.75 -20.13 8.57
C ASP A 608 -22.44 -21.63 8.44
N PRO A 609 -23.14 -22.53 9.17
CA PRO A 609 -23.00 -23.97 8.99
C PRO A 609 -23.09 -24.43 7.53
N ALA A 610 -23.92 -23.77 6.72
CA ALA A 610 -24.06 -24.06 5.29
C ALA A 610 -22.77 -23.77 4.51
N ASP A 611 -22.05 -22.69 4.84
CA ASP A 611 -20.76 -22.37 4.22
C ASP A 611 -19.72 -23.43 4.55
N LEU A 612 -19.64 -23.86 5.82
CA LEU A 612 -18.70 -24.90 6.24
C LEU A 612 -18.98 -26.23 5.55
N ASP A 613 -20.25 -26.60 5.43
CA ASP A 613 -20.64 -27.84 4.75
C ASP A 613 -20.36 -27.77 3.25
N ALA A 614 -20.56 -26.61 2.61
CA ALA A 614 -20.20 -26.38 1.21
C ALA A 614 -18.67 -26.46 1.00
N LEU A 615 -17.87 -25.84 1.87
CA LEU A 615 -16.40 -25.93 1.83
C LEU A 615 -15.94 -27.38 1.97
N ARG A 616 -16.47 -28.13 2.95
CA ARG A 616 -16.14 -29.56 3.13
C ARG A 616 -16.53 -30.41 1.92
N ALA A 617 -17.67 -30.12 1.28
CA ALA A 617 -18.09 -30.82 0.08
C ALA A 617 -17.11 -30.59 -1.09
N VAL A 618 -16.67 -29.35 -1.30
CA VAL A 618 -15.65 -29.03 -2.32
C VAL A 618 -14.32 -29.71 -2.00
N TYR A 619 -13.90 -29.69 -0.74
CA TYR A 619 -12.68 -30.36 -0.30
C TYR A 619 -12.68 -31.87 -0.60
N LEU A 620 -13.76 -32.58 -0.20
CA LEU A 620 -13.90 -34.02 -0.41
C LEU A 620 -13.97 -34.40 -1.90
N ASP A 621 -14.65 -33.60 -2.70
CA ASP A 621 -14.74 -33.80 -4.15
C ASP A 621 -13.37 -33.67 -4.82
N LEU A 622 -12.51 -32.75 -4.35
CA LEU A 622 -11.15 -32.57 -4.86
C LEU A 622 -10.17 -33.67 -4.43
N GLU A 623 -10.33 -34.25 -3.23
CA GLU A 623 -9.50 -35.40 -2.82
C GLU A 623 -9.67 -36.58 -3.79
N GLY A 624 -10.90 -36.82 -4.27
CA GLY A 624 -11.17 -37.83 -5.29
C GLY A 624 -10.44 -37.59 -6.61
N ASP A 625 -10.36 -36.33 -7.05
CA ASP A 625 -9.73 -35.93 -8.31
C ASP A 625 -8.19 -35.86 -8.23
N LEU A 626 -7.63 -35.49 -7.07
CA LEU A 626 -6.19 -35.27 -6.89
C LEU A 626 -5.43 -36.50 -6.38
N GLU A 627 -6.08 -37.35 -5.58
CA GLU A 627 -5.47 -38.54 -4.95
C GLU A 627 -5.96 -39.85 -5.58
N GLY A 628 -6.89 -39.78 -6.54
CA GLY A 628 -7.29 -40.89 -7.39
C GLY A 628 -6.14 -41.35 -8.33
N PRO A 629 -6.08 -42.65 -8.68
CA PRO A 629 -4.94 -43.27 -9.38
C PRO A 629 -4.70 -42.77 -10.81
#